data_AF-A0A3T1DBR2-F1
#
_entry.id   AF-A0A3T1DBR2-F1
#
_cell.length_a   1.000
_cell.length_b   1.000
_cell.length_c   1.000
_cell.angle_alpha   90.00
_cell.angle_beta   90.00
_cell.angle_gamma   90.00
#
_symmetry.space_group_name_H-M   'P 1'
#
loop_
_entity.id
_entity.type
_entity.pdbx_description
1 polymer ?
#
loop_
_entity_poly.entity_id
_entity_poly.type
_entity_poly.pdbx_seq_one_letter_code
_entity_poly.pdbx_strand_id
1 'polypeptide(L)'
;MTTLRSLTKLEFSQFSSSLPSLTRRGLGITISYIALLVVLGLYCFRNYDSPAIVFTVGLAMSWLIIMTLSMVHIAMIWAQPYREWWLMLPHPRSVLAKAKSLSFMKVGFRIVILIQLACLFYYGVALALGQMKLMPIGQLAAMVGANLLLALVSIPVTVLIGMAVCTMYKGWTRWLLIPYLLLTQSSYALFGVIFSMDSSDFKANSPSYLLLYSAGIVIIGWPIAFLLMRLISTTGLKNMADIRLVMKSTASSNSLGKSSSKLTHQKSRSSGFAALYALERERYRYYGSIKLVQIIKYSLLAVVVLGAFLSSEDSKDLIEMLQVLLMLPVLLASILMMNKANIDRKHMQWWLSFPLSRRSLILSQIAGMGITVIRIIGALLVAFVLGIALSISMGRMEMEQLSSCMEWFAYTLVLYVSILTVILGVMQFTYYLMRSTVMSVAILFPIYLTVAFQNWIVKKLFYPEGFYSSDLVPHWDNIGILLAVGLPLALFCISIGAKYVHLLLDIQARSALKKS
;
A
#
# COMPACT_ATOMS: atom_id res chain seq x y z
N MET A 1 -7.09 -15.42 -37.99
CA MET A 1 -7.05 -14.75 -36.66
C MET A 1 -5.59 -14.58 -36.25
N THR A 2 -5.16 -13.42 -35.75
CA THR A 2 -3.77 -13.23 -35.31
C THR A 2 -3.51 -13.94 -33.97
N THR A 3 -2.29 -14.46 -33.77
CA THR A 3 -1.83 -15.12 -32.54
C THR A 3 -2.04 -14.26 -31.29
N LEU A 4 -1.86 -12.94 -31.42
CA LEU A 4 -2.14 -11.98 -30.35
C LEU A 4 -3.61 -12.02 -29.92
N ARG A 5 -4.54 -12.13 -30.88
CA ARG A 5 -5.99 -12.13 -30.61
C ARG A 5 -6.42 -13.40 -29.88
N SER A 6 -5.89 -14.57 -30.25
CA SER A 6 -6.18 -15.82 -29.55
C SER A 6 -5.60 -15.82 -28.13
N LEU A 7 -4.35 -15.41 -27.96
CA LEU A 7 -3.71 -15.28 -26.64
C LEU A 7 -4.46 -14.30 -25.73
N THR A 8 -4.88 -13.16 -26.26
CA THR A 8 -5.65 -12.17 -25.48
C THR A 8 -7.01 -12.73 -25.05
N LYS A 9 -7.72 -13.46 -25.92
CA LYS A 9 -9.00 -14.10 -25.56
C LYS A 9 -8.84 -15.12 -24.44
N LEU A 10 -7.73 -15.84 -24.48
CA LEU A 10 -7.39 -16.90 -23.56
C LEU A 10 -6.92 -16.38 -22.20
N GLU A 11 -6.19 -15.27 -22.15
CA GLU A 11 -5.93 -14.56 -20.88
C GLU A 11 -7.23 -13.93 -20.33
N PHE A 12 -8.08 -13.42 -21.22
CA PHE A 12 -9.35 -12.80 -20.84
C PHE A 12 -10.35 -13.81 -20.27
N SER A 13 -10.32 -15.08 -20.70
CA SER A 13 -11.23 -16.11 -20.22
C SER A 13 -11.06 -16.41 -18.73
N GLN A 14 -9.89 -16.09 -18.14
CA GLN A 14 -9.67 -16.22 -16.70
C GLN A 14 -10.50 -15.21 -15.88
N PHE A 15 -10.83 -14.07 -16.48
CA PHE A 15 -11.65 -13.02 -15.86
C PHE A 15 -13.13 -13.13 -16.21
N SER A 16 -13.50 -14.00 -17.17
CA SER A 16 -14.86 -14.04 -17.72
C SER A 16 -15.92 -14.50 -16.71
N SER A 17 -15.53 -15.32 -15.73
CA SER A 17 -16.41 -15.79 -14.65
C SER A 17 -16.61 -14.75 -13.54
N SER A 18 -15.59 -13.93 -13.28
CA SER A 18 -15.62 -12.86 -12.28
C SER A 18 -16.18 -11.54 -12.80
N LEU A 19 -16.22 -11.37 -14.12
CA LEU A 19 -16.71 -10.14 -14.73
C LEU A 19 -18.21 -10.23 -15.01
N PRO A 20 -18.94 -9.12 -14.81
CA PRO A 20 -20.32 -9.04 -15.23
C PRO A 20 -20.42 -9.34 -16.73
N SER A 21 -21.20 -10.36 -17.06
CA SER A 21 -21.54 -10.71 -18.43
C SER A 21 -22.92 -10.18 -18.76
N LEU A 22 -23.20 -9.91 -20.03
CA LEU A 22 -24.55 -9.52 -20.51
C LEU A 22 -25.57 -10.67 -20.45
N THR A 23 -25.22 -11.79 -19.81
CA THR A 23 -26.17 -12.88 -19.54
C THR A 23 -27.09 -12.48 -18.39
N ARG A 24 -28.31 -13.05 -18.31
CA ARG A 24 -29.32 -12.70 -17.30
C ARG A 24 -28.79 -12.80 -15.85
N ARG A 25 -27.91 -13.77 -15.56
CA ARG A 25 -27.21 -13.89 -14.27
C ARG A 25 -26.12 -12.83 -14.08
N GLY A 26 -25.36 -12.52 -15.13
CA GLY A 26 -24.33 -11.49 -15.07
C GLY A 26 -24.89 -10.08 -14.89
N LEU A 27 -26.05 -9.77 -15.49
CA LEU A 27 -26.76 -8.50 -15.28
C LEU A 27 -27.15 -8.30 -13.81
N GLY A 28 -27.68 -9.34 -13.14
CA GLY A 28 -28.01 -9.27 -11.71
C GLY A 28 -26.79 -8.97 -10.85
N ILE A 29 -25.64 -9.58 -11.16
CA ILE A 29 -24.37 -9.30 -10.48
C ILE A 29 -23.93 -7.84 -10.73
N THR A 30 -24.00 -7.33 -11.95
CA THR A 30 -23.66 -5.92 -12.25
C THR A 30 -24.54 -4.95 -11.46
N ILE A 31 -25.85 -5.19 -11.46
CA ILE A 31 -26.82 -4.35 -10.73
C ILE A 31 -26.51 -4.39 -9.24
N SER A 32 -26.21 -5.57 -8.68
CA SER A 32 -25.83 -5.68 -7.27
C SER A 32 -24.56 -4.90 -6.92
N TYR A 33 -23.55 -4.89 -7.79
CA TYR A 33 -22.34 -4.09 -7.61
C TYR A 33 -22.61 -2.60 -7.69
N ILE A 34 -23.41 -2.16 -8.66
CA ILE A 34 -23.81 -0.75 -8.79
C ILE A 34 -24.60 -0.33 -7.55
N ALA A 35 -25.58 -1.12 -7.11
CA ALA A 35 -26.36 -0.84 -5.92
C ALA A 35 -25.47 -0.75 -4.66
N LEU A 36 -24.53 -1.69 -4.50
CA LEU A 36 -23.56 -1.67 -3.39
C LEU A 36 -22.67 -0.42 -3.43
N LEU A 37 -22.15 -0.03 -4.60
CA LEU A 37 -21.35 1.19 -4.76
C LEU A 37 -22.16 2.45 -4.47
N VAL A 38 -23.45 2.48 -4.83
CA VAL A 38 -24.34 3.62 -4.55
C VAL A 38 -24.62 3.72 -3.04
N VAL A 39 -24.90 2.60 -2.36
CA VAL A 39 -25.09 2.57 -0.90
C VAL A 39 -23.83 3.02 -0.16
N LEU A 40 -22.65 2.53 -0.59
CA LEU A 40 -21.36 2.99 -0.06
C LEU A 40 -21.14 4.47 -0.32
N GLY A 41 -21.49 4.95 -1.52
CA GLY A 41 -21.43 6.35 -1.89
C GLY A 41 -22.27 7.23 -0.97
N LEU A 42 -23.52 6.84 -0.68
CA LEU A 42 -24.44 7.57 0.21
C LEU A 42 -23.88 7.69 1.62
N TYR A 43 -23.14 6.68 2.10
CA TYR A 43 -22.46 6.73 3.38
C TYR A 43 -21.23 7.65 3.35
N CYS A 44 -20.38 7.52 2.33
CA CYS A 44 -19.10 8.24 2.26
C CYS A 44 -19.25 9.73 1.89
N PHE A 45 -20.22 10.08 1.06
CA PHE A 45 -20.38 11.42 0.50
C PHE A 45 -21.48 12.26 1.16
N ARG A 46 -22.01 11.80 2.32
CA ARG A 46 -23.13 12.47 3.01
C ARG A 46 -22.92 13.96 3.29
N ASN A 47 -21.67 14.38 3.49
CA ASN A 47 -21.32 15.76 3.87
C ASN A 47 -20.78 16.59 2.69
N TYR A 48 -20.87 16.08 1.46
CA TYR A 48 -20.28 16.72 0.29
C TYR A 48 -21.35 17.09 -0.73
N ASP A 49 -21.51 18.40 -0.98
CA ASP A 49 -22.54 18.93 -1.88
C ASP A 49 -22.09 19.02 -3.34
N SER A 50 -20.79 18.82 -3.61
CA SER A 50 -20.17 19.04 -4.93
C SER A 50 -20.16 17.75 -5.77
N PRO A 51 -20.83 17.73 -6.94
CA PRO A 51 -20.83 16.57 -7.84
C PRO A 51 -19.44 16.25 -8.41
N ALA A 52 -18.55 17.25 -8.49
CA ALA A 52 -17.18 17.07 -8.99
C ALA A 52 -16.39 16.06 -8.15
N ILE A 53 -16.66 16.01 -6.85
CA ILE A 53 -16.00 15.09 -5.91
C ILE A 53 -16.34 13.64 -6.24
N VAL A 54 -17.61 13.37 -6.55
CA VAL A 54 -18.07 12.00 -6.89
C VAL A 54 -17.33 11.46 -8.09
N PHE A 55 -17.27 12.24 -9.17
CA PHE A 55 -16.65 11.79 -10.42
C PHE A 55 -15.12 11.67 -10.32
N THR A 56 -14.47 12.57 -9.58
CA THR A 56 -13.01 12.52 -9.34
C THR A 56 -12.62 11.35 -8.44
N VAL A 57 -13.39 11.07 -7.38
CA VAL A 57 -13.20 9.86 -6.57
C VAL A 57 -13.47 8.59 -7.38
N GLY A 58 -14.50 8.59 -8.24
CA GLY A 58 -14.76 7.49 -9.17
C GLY A 58 -13.59 7.22 -10.11
N LEU A 59 -12.98 8.28 -10.65
CA LEU A 59 -11.78 8.19 -11.47
C LEU A 59 -10.60 7.60 -10.68
N ALA A 60 -10.31 8.11 -9.49
CA ALA A 60 -9.26 7.59 -8.61
C ALA A 60 -9.49 6.11 -8.24
N MET A 61 -10.74 5.72 -7.94
CA MET A 61 -11.11 4.32 -7.70
C MET A 61 -10.83 3.43 -8.90
N SER A 62 -11.18 3.89 -10.10
CA SER A 62 -10.93 3.12 -11.31
C SER A 62 -9.43 2.87 -11.51
N TRP A 63 -8.58 3.89 -11.30
CA TRP A 63 -7.13 3.77 -11.40
C TRP A 63 -6.57 2.79 -10.38
N LEU A 64 -6.99 2.93 -9.12
CA LEU A 64 -6.54 2.08 -8.03
C LEU A 64 -6.92 0.62 -8.29
N ILE A 65 -8.16 0.34 -8.67
CA ILE A 65 -8.63 -1.04 -8.92
C ILE A 65 -7.88 -1.66 -10.11
N ILE A 66 -7.69 -0.92 -11.21
CA ILE A 66 -6.98 -1.43 -12.40
C ILE A 66 -5.51 -1.70 -12.08
N MET A 67 -4.85 -0.76 -11.41
CA MET A 67 -3.45 -0.86 -11.03
C MET A 67 -3.23 -2.01 -10.05
N THR A 68 -4.07 -2.14 -9.02
CA THR A 68 -3.97 -3.22 -8.02
C THR A 68 -4.28 -4.57 -8.62
N LEU A 69 -5.29 -4.71 -9.47
CA LEU A 69 -5.62 -5.97 -10.14
C LEU A 69 -4.45 -6.47 -10.99
N SER A 70 -3.86 -5.58 -11.80
CA SER A 70 -2.70 -5.93 -12.63
C SER A 70 -1.46 -6.23 -11.77
N MET A 71 -1.19 -5.43 -10.74
CA MET A 71 -0.10 -5.65 -9.78
C MET A 71 -0.21 -6.99 -9.07
N VAL A 72 -1.37 -7.29 -8.46
CA VAL A 72 -1.61 -8.51 -7.68
C VAL A 72 -1.49 -9.73 -8.58
N HIS A 73 -2.06 -9.70 -9.78
CA HIS A 73 -1.97 -10.84 -10.69
C HIS A 73 -0.52 -11.12 -11.12
N ILE A 74 0.28 -10.08 -11.37
CA ILE A 74 1.71 -10.23 -11.68
C ILE A 74 2.53 -10.60 -10.44
N ALA A 75 2.11 -10.20 -9.24
CA ALA A 75 2.74 -10.57 -7.99
C ALA A 75 2.50 -12.04 -7.59
N MET A 76 1.29 -12.53 -7.86
CA MET A 76 0.91 -13.92 -7.58
C MET A 76 1.71 -14.94 -8.39
N ILE A 77 2.31 -14.54 -9.52
CA ILE A 77 3.24 -15.37 -10.31
C ILE A 77 4.39 -15.89 -9.44
N TRP A 78 4.91 -15.03 -8.55
CA TRP A 78 6.00 -15.42 -7.65
C TRP A 78 5.56 -16.43 -6.59
N ALA A 79 4.31 -16.30 -6.10
CA ALA A 79 3.75 -17.21 -5.12
C ALA A 79 3.37 -18.57 -5.72
N GLN A 80 2.97 -18.62 -6.99
CA GLN A 80 2.46 -19.82 -7.67
C GLN A 80 3.08 -20.00 -9.08
N PRO A 81 4.40 -20.27 -9.19
CA PRO A 81 5.11 -20.29 -10.48
C PRO A 81 4.63 -21.41 -11.44
N TYR A 82 3.93 -22.43 -10.93
CA TYR A 82 3.41 -23.56 -11.72
C TYR A 82 1.98 -23.35 -12.22
N ARG A 83 1.25 -22.37 -11.67
CA ARG A 83 -0.13 -22.09 -12.07
C ARG A 83 -0.20 -21.30 -13.39
N GLU A 84 0.86 -20.61 -13.74
CA GLU A 84 0.90 -19.67 -14.86
C GLU A 84 1.50 -20.30 -16.12
N TRP A 85 0.67 -21.15 -16.73
CA TRP A 85 0.89 -21.84 -17.99
C TRP A 85 1.26 -20.92 -19.17
N TRP A 86 0.86 -19.64 -19.15
CA TRP A 86 1.16 -18.68 -20.22
C TRP A 86 2.66 -18.39 -20.39
N LEU A 87 3.46 -18.50 -19.33
CA LEU A 87 4.93 -18.40 -19.42
C LEU A 87 5.58 -19.61 -20.13
N MET A 88 4.83 -20.71 -20.29
CA MET A 88 5.28 -21.93 -20.99
C MET A 88 4.95 -21.96 -22.48
N LEU A 89 4.16 -21.00 -22.96
CA LEU A 89 3.80 -20.95 -24.38
C LEU A 89 5.03 -20.61 -25.23
N PRO A 90 5.26 -21.31 -26.37
CA PRO A 90 6.42 -21.11 -27.24
C PRO A 90 6.24 -19.86 -28.12
N HIS A 91 6.08 -18.70 -27.46
CA HIS A 91 5.88 -17.42 -28.11
C HIS A 91 6.88 -16.38 -27.58
N PRO A 92 7.24 -15.37 -28.41
CA PRO A 92 8.13 -14.31 -27.98
C PRO A 92 7.52 -13.56 -26.79
N ARG A 93 8.37 -13.23 -25.81
CA ARG A 93 7.96 -12.59 -24.55
C ARG A 93 7.24 -11.26 -24.77
N SER A 94 7.58 -10.53 -25.84
CA SER A 94 6.89 -9.31 -26.25
C SER A 94 5.43 -9.55 -26.62
N VAL A 95 5.10 -10.64 -27.31
CA VAL A 95 3.73 -11.00 -27.69
C VAL A 95 2.93 -11.44 -26.47
N LEU A 96 3.54 -12.22 -25.57
CA LEU A 96 2.90 -12.63 -24.31
C LEU A 96 2.61 -11.41 -23.41
N ALA A 97 3.57 -10.49 -23.26
CA ALA A 97 3.38 -9.27 -22.48
C ALA A 97 2.26 -8.39 -23.05
N LYS A 98 2.21 -8.23 -24.39
CA LYS A 98 1.15 -7.49 -25.09
C LYS A 98 -0.21 -8.16 -24.93
N ALA A 99 -0.29 -9.49 -25.02
CA ALA A 99 -1.54 -10.22 -24.82
C ALA A 99 -2.08 -10.05 -23.39
N LYS A 100 -1.19 -10.14 -22.39
CA LYS A 100 -1.52 -9.93 -20.97
C LYS A 100 -1.99 -8.50 -20.71
N SER A 101 -1.25 -7.49 -21.20
CA SER A 101 -1.62 -6.09 -21.02
C SER A 101 -2.95 -5.76 -21.71
N LEU A 102 -3.18 -6.24 -22.94
CA LEU A 102 -4.46 -6.07 -23.64
C LEU A 102 -5.62 -6.76 -22.91
N SER A 103 -5.38 -7.90 -22.27
CA SER A 103 -6.39 -8.55 -21.41
C SER A 103 -6.76 -7.64 -20.24
N PHE A 104 -5.76 -7.15 -19.49
CA PHE A 104 -6.00 -6.20 -18.39
C PHE A 104 -6.64 -4.89 -18.84
N MET A 105 -6.28 -4.36 -20.00
CA MET A 105 -6.93 -3.16 -20.56
C MET A 105 -8.42 -3.40 -20.85
N LYS A 106 -8.80 -4.58 -21.37
CA LYS A 106 -10.21 -4.93 -21.59
C LYS A 106 -10.99 -5.06 -20.27
N VAL A 107 -10.36 -5.64 -19.25
CA VAL A 107 -10.92 -5.70 -17.89
C VAL A 107 -11.09 -4.29 -17.34
N GLY A 108 -10.05 -3.45 -17.44
CA GLY A 108 -10.05 -2.07 -16.98
C GLY A 108 -11.11 -1.21 -17.65
N PHE A 109 -11.32 -1.38 -18.97
CA PHE A 109 -12.39 -0.69 -19.69
C PHE A 109 -13.77 -0.97 -19.09
N ARG A 110 -14.06 -2.23 -18.75
CA ARG A 110 -15.33 -2.60 -18.10
C ARG A 110 -15.45 -2.01 -16.69
N ILE A 111 -14.35 -1.99 -15.93
CA ILE A 111 -14.31 -1.42 -14.57
C ILE A 111 -14.59 0.09 -14.63
N VAL A 112 -13.94 0.81 -15.54
CA VAL A 112 -14.16 2.26 -15.75
C VAL A 112 -15.62 2.53 -16.07
N ILE A 113 -16.23 1.80 -17.02
CA ILE A 113 -17.64 1.98 -17.36
C ILE A 113 -18.54 1.71 -16.15
N LEU A 114 -18.31 0.62 -15.41
CA LEU A 114 -19.13 0.26 -14.25
C LEU A 114 -19.07 1.34 -13.16
N ILE A 115 -17.87 1.84 -12.85
CA ILE A 115 -17.69 2.88 -11.84
C ILE A 115 -18.33 4.20 -12.29
N GLN A 116 -18.17 4.59 -13.55
CA GLN A 116 -18.79 5.82 -14.07
C GLN A 116 -20.32 5.73 -14.08
N LEU A 117 -20.88 4.57 -14.44
CA LEU A 117 -22.33 4.33 -14.32
C LEU A 117 -22.80 4.39 -12.86
N ALA A 118 -22.02 3.83 -11.92
CA ALA A 118 -22.34 3.92 -10.50
C ALA A 118 -22.30 5.37 -9.99
N CYS A 119 -21.34 6.19 -10.44
CA CYS A 119 -21.26 7.62 -10.10
C CYS A 119 -22.47 8.40 -10.64
N LEU A 120 -22.88 8.13 -11.89
CA LEU A 120 -24.08 8.71 -12.48
C LEU A 120 -25.35 8.35 -11.71
N PHE A 121 -25.51 7.06 -11.36
CA PHE A 121 -26.67 6.60 -10.60
C PHE A 121 -26.68 7.19 -9.19
N TYR A 122 -25.52 7.24 -8.53
CA TYR A 122 -25.36 7.90 -7.24
C TYR A 122 -25.77 9.37 -7.31
N TYR A 123 -25.30 10.12 -8.31
CA TYR A 123 -25.68 11.53 -8.48
C TYR A 123 -27.20 11.68 -8.64
N GLY A 124 -27.85 10.82 -9.43
CA GLY A 124 -29.31 10.83 -9.58
C GLY A 124 -30.06 10.57 -8.27
N VAL A 125 -29.61 9.59 -7.47
CA VAL A 125 -30.20 9.28 -6.15
C VAL A 125 -29.94 10.39 -5.14
N ALA A 126 -28.71 10.91 -5.06
CA ALA A 126 -28.35 12.00 -4.16
C ALA A 126 -29.09 13.30 -4.49
N LEU A 127 -29.33 13.57 -5.78
CA LEU A 127 -30.18 14.66 -6.24
C LEU A 127 -31.63 14.48 -5.77
N ALA A 128 -32.19 13.27 -5.92
CA ALA A 128 -33.56 12.97 -5.47
C ALA A 128 -33.73 13.09 -3.94
N LEU A 129 -32.68 12.81 -3.18
CA LEU A 129 -32.62 12.96 -1.72
C LEU A 129 -32.32 14.40 -1.26
N GLY A 130 -32.10 15.34 -2.19
CA GLY A 130 -31.76 16.73 -1.86
C GLY A 130 -30.35 16.92 -1.28
N GLN A 131 -29.47 15.94 -1.42
CA GLN A 131 -28.09 15.98 -0.88
C GLN A 131 -27.10 16.67 -1.83
N MET A 132 -27.46 16.88 -3.10
CA MET A 132 -26.58 17.48 -4.11
C MET A 132 -27.25 18.60 -4.89
N LYS A 133 -26.45 19.60 -5.27
CA LYS A 133 -26.89 20.71 -6.11
C LYS A 133 -27.16 20.25 -7.54
N LEU A 134 -28.27 20.70 -8.10
CA LEU A 134 -28.65 20.44 -9.49
C LEU A 134 -27.65 21.12 -10.44
N MET A 135 -26.96 20.33 -11.26
CA MET A 135 -26.15 20.84 -12.37
C MET A 135 -26.97 20.97 -13.66
N PRO A 136 -26.73 22.02 -14.46
CA PRO A 136 -27.21 22.08 -15.84
C PRO A 136 -26.77 20.84 -16.64
N ILE A 137 -27.66 20.29 -17.45
CA ILE A 137 -27.43 19.05 -18.21
C ILE A 137 -26.15 19.13 -19.07
N GLY A 138 -25.87 20.29 -19.66
CA GLY A 138 -24.64 20.50 -20.45
C GLY A 138 -23.36 20.41 -19.62
N GLN A 139 -23.37 20.91 -18.39
CA GLN A 139 -22.22 20.83 -17.48
C GLN A 139 -22.02 19.40 -16.96
N LEU A 140 -23.11 18.69 -16.67
CA LEU A 140 -23.06 17.28 -16.28
C LEU A 140 -22.48 16.42 -17.40
N ALA A 141 -22.96 16.61 -18.64
CA ALA A 141 -22.46 15.88 -19.80
C ALA A 141 -20.96 16.15 -20.06
N ALA A 142 -20.54 17.42 -19.95
CA ALA A 142 -19.13 17.79 -20.07
C ALA A 142 -18.27 17.15 -18.97
N MET A 143 -18.74 17.14 -17.72
CA MET A 143 -18.02 16.56 -16.59
C MET A 143 -17.86 15.04 -16.71
N VAL A 144 -18.95 14.34 -17.05
CA VAL A 144 -18.96 12.89 -17.26
C VAL A 144 -18.07 12.53 -18.45
N GLY A 145 -18.20 13.27 -19.56
CA GLY A 145 -17.40 13.06 -20.77
C GLY A 145 -15.90 13.25 -20.52
N ALA A 146 -15.51 14.33 -19.82
CA ALA A 146 -14.12 14.62 -19.51
C ALA A 146 -13.50 13.58 -18.56
N ASN A 147 -14.23 13.17 -17.52
CA ASN A 147 -13.76 12.12 -16.60
C ASN A 147 -13.67 10.75 -17.28
N LEU A 148 -14.64 10.40 -18.13
CA LEU A 148 -14.61 9.17 -18.90
C LEU A 148 -13.43 9.15 -19.86
N LEU A 149 -13.19 10.24 -20.59
CA LEU A 149 -12.07 10.35 -21.52
C LEU A 149 -10.73 10.24 -20.79
N LEU A 150 -10.56 10.96 -19.67
CA LEU A 150 -9.36 10.88 -18.85
C LEU A 150 -9.13 9.46 -18.34
N ALA A 151 -10.18 8.80 -17.83
CA ALA A 151 -10.11 7.42 -17.38
C ALA A 151 -9.69 6.48 -18.53
N LEU A 152 -10.30 6.60 -19.72
CA LEU A 152 -9.98 5.75 -20.87
C LEU A 152 -8.53 5.92 -21.36
N VAL A 153 -8.06 7.16 -21.48
CA VAL A 153 -6.69 7.48 -21.95
C VAL A 153 -5.63 6.97 -20.97
N SER A 154 -5.96 6.91 -19.67
CA SER A 154 -5.06 6.48 -18.60
C SER A 154 -4.98 4.95 -18.40
N ILE A 155 -5.91 4.15 -18.95
CA ILE A 155 -5.92 2.68 -18.79
C ILE A 155 -4.58 2.04 -19.20
N PRO A 156 -3.98 2.36 -20.36
CA PRO A 156 -2.71 1.75 -20.76
C PRO A 156 -1.59 2.02 -19.75
N VAL A 157 -1.55 3.23 -19.22
CA VAL A 157 -0.53 3.68 -18.27
C VAL A 157 -0.70 2.95 -16.94
N THR A 158 -1.91 2.97 -16.37
CA THR A 158 -2.22 2.34 -15.08
C THR A 158 -1.99 0.82 -15.10
N VAL A 159 -2.39 0.13 -16.16
CA VAL A 159 -2.14 -1.31 -16.34
C VAL A 159 -0.65 -1.61 -16.39
N LEU A 160 0.14 -0.83 -17.14
CA LEU A 160 1.56 -1.11 -17.34
C LEU A 160 2.40 -0.74 -16.11
N ILE A 161 2.01 0.30 -15.36
CA ILE A 161 2.58 0.56 -14.04
C ILE A 161 2.26 -0.61 -13.11
N GLY A 162 1.02 -1.11 -13.05
CA GLY A 162 0.69 -2.30 -12.27
C GLY A 162 1.53 -3.53 -12.65
N MET A 163 1.73 -3.77 -13.95
CA MET A 163 2.57 -4.86 -14.44
C MET A 163 4.08 -4.64 -14.20
N ALA A 164 4.55 -3.42 -13.95
CA ALA A 164 5.98 -3.09 -13.84
C ALA A 164 6.70 -3.85 -12.71
N VAL A 165 5.96 -4.35 -11.70
CA VAL A 165 6.50 -5.21 -10.63
C VAL A 165 7.32 -6.38 -11.18
N CYS A 166 6.96 -6.92 -12.35
CA CYS A 166 7.69 -8.04 -12.94
C CYS A 166 9.18 -7.74 -13.20
N THR A 167 9.54 -6.48 -13.40
CA THR A 167 10.93 -6.07 -13.66
C THR A 167 11.79 -6.03 -12.40
N MET A 168 11.16 -6.00 -11.22
CA MET A 168 11.79 -5.72 -9.92
C MET A 168 12.10 -6.98 -9.11
N TYR A 169 12.05 -8.18 -9.71
CA TYR A 169 12.20 -9.44 -8.97
C TYR A 169 13.64 -9.95 -8.79
N LYS A 170 14.66 -9.40 -9.47
CA LYS A 170 16.03 -9.97 -9.49
C LYS A 170 17.11 -8.89 -9.42
N GLY A 171 18.17 -9.14 -8.66
CA GLY A 171 19.36 -8.27 -8.61
C GLY A 171 19.08 -6.89 -7.98
N TRP A 172 19.76 -5.85 -8.48
CA TRP A 172 19.66 -4.48 -7.98
C TRP A 172 18.30 -3.83 -8.25
N THR A 173 17.54 -4.30 -9.26
CA THR A 173 16.19 -3.77 -9.57
C THR A 173 15.16 -4.06 -8.48
N ARG A 174 15.46 -4.95 -7.53
CA ARG A 174 14.64 -5.14 -6.31
C ARG A 174 14.53 -3.89 -5.47
N TRP A 175 15.54 -3.02 -5.48
CA TRP A 175 15.48 -1.76 -4.74
C TRP A 175 14.44 -0.81 -5.31
N LEU A 176 14.09 -0.93 -6.61
CA LEU A 176 13.00 -0.16 -7.23
C LEU A 176 11.60 -0.57 -6.72
N LEU A 177 11.49 -1.70 -6.00
CA LEU A 177 10.24 -2.12 -5.39
C LEU A 177 9.81 -1.16 -4.28
N ILE A 178 10.75 -0.50 -3.59
CA ILE A 178 10.44 0.50 -2.56
C ILE A 178 9.78 1.74 -3.18
N PRO A 179 10.39 2.48 -4.13
CA PRO A 179 9.73 3.62 -4.76
C PRO A 179 8.48 3.21 -5.54
N TYR A 180 8.44 2.00 -6.10
CA TYR A 180 7.22 1.46 -6.71
C TYR A 180 6.08 1.32 -5.69
N LEU A 181 6.34 0.72 -4.52
CA LEU A 181 5.34 0.60 -3.47
C LEU A 181 4.92 1.96 -2.94
N LEU A 182 5.84 2.91 -2.80
CA LEU A 182 5.50 4.29 -2.42
C LEU A 182 4.60 4.95 -3.47
N LEU A 183 4.88 4.78 -4.77
CA LEU A 183 4.01 5.26 -5.86
C LEU A 183 2.64 4.58 -5.85
N THR A 184 2.59 3.28 -5.57
CA THR A 184 1.32 2.57 -5.42
C THR A 184 0.56 3.09 -4.22
N GLN A 185 1.22 3.34 -3.09
CA GLN A 185 0.61 3.93 -1.89
C GLN A 185 0.17 5.38 -2.11
N SER A 186 0.89 6.16 -2.91
CA SER A 186 0.48 7.54 -3.23
C SER A 186 -0.85 7.57 -3.98
N SER A 187 -1.17 6.53 -4.77
CA SER A 187 -2.51 6.41 -5.39
C SER A 187 -3.64 6.23 -4.36
N TYR A 188 -3.36 5.67 -3.17
CA TYR A 188 -4.29 5.65 -2.04
C TYR A 188 -4.32 7.00 -1.32
N ALA A 189 -3.16 7.65 -1.18
CA ALA A 189 -3.08 8.98 -0.58
C ALA A 189 -3.88 10.03 -1.36
N LEU A 190 -4.01 9.88 -2.69
CA LEU A 190 -4.87 10.74 -3.51
C LEU A 190 -6.32 10.81 -3.00
N PHE A 191 -6.87 9.73 -2.43
CA PHE A 191 -8.20 9.79 -1.81
C PHE A 191 -8.21 10.75 -0.63
N GLY A 192 -7.20 10.68 0.24
CA GLY A 192 -7.07 11.60 1.37
C GLY A 192 -6.98 13.06 0.93
N VAL A 193 -6.26 13.32 -0.15
CA VAL A 193 -6.17 14.67 -0.76
C VAL A 193 -7.52 15.11 -1.32
N ILE A 194 -8.20 14.27 -2.12
CA ILE A 194 -9.50 14.62 -2.72
C ILE A 194 -10.57 14.90 -1.65
N PHE A 195 -10.57 14.16 -0.54
CA PHE A 195 -11.51 14.37 0.55
C PHE A 195 -11.17 15.57 1.46
N SER A 196 -9.95 16.11 1.38
CA SER A 196 -9.50 17.29 2.14
C SER A 196 -9.49 18.58 1.32
N MET A 197 -9.76 18.52 0.01
CA MET A 197 -9.87 19.71 -0.84
C MET A 197 -11.15 20.49 -0.54
N ASP A 198 -11.01 21.80 -0.35
CA ASP A 198 -12.14 22.71 -0.18
C ASP A 198 -12.85 22.98 -1.50
N SER A 199 -14.10 23.45 -1.42
CA SER A 199 -14.96 23.73 -2.59
C SER A 199 -14.32 24.68 -3.63
N SER A 200 -13.40 25.55 -3.22
CA SER A 200 -12.64 26.48 -4.07
C SER A 200 -11.54 25.82 -4.90
N ASP A 201 -10.98 24.70 -4.43
CA ASP A 201 -9.85 24.01 -5.07
C ASP A 201 -10.29 23.11 -6.24
N PHE A 202 -11.60 22.87 -6.36
CA PHE A 202 -12.17 22.07 -7.45
C PHE A 202 -12.11 22.74 -8.82
N LYS A 203 -11.60 23.97 -8.95
CA LYS A 203 -11.30 24.58 -10.25
C LYS A 203 -10.35 23.71 -11.08
N ALA A 204 -9.39 23.04 -10.44
CA ALA A 204 -8.46 22.11 -11.11
C ALA A 204 -9.15 20.84 -11.64
N ASN A 205 -10.34 20.52 -11.13
CA ASN A 205 -11.17 19.40 -11.57
C ASN A 205 -12.25 19.82 -12.59
N SER A 206 -12.15 21.03 -13.16
CA SER A 206 -13.07 21.45 -14.21
C SER A 206 -12.87 20.64 -15.50
N PRO A 207 -13.92 20.47 -16.32
CA PRO A 207 -13.83 19.69 -17.56
C PRO A 207 -12.68 20.14 -18.48
N SER A 208 -12.39 21.44 -18.53
CA SER A 208 -11.31 22.00 -19.35
C SER A 208 -9.92 21.54 -18.90
N TYR A 209 -9.66 21.51 -17.58
CA TYR A 209 -8.39 21.01 -17.06
C TYR A 209 -8.27 19.49 -17.18
N LEU A 210 -9.38 18.75 -16.99
CA LEU A 210 -9.39 17.30 -17.21
C LEU A 210 -9.05 16.92 -18.66
N LEU A 211 -9.51 17.71 -19.63
CA LEU A 211 -9.11 17.57 -21.03
C LEU A 211 -7.61 17.84 -21.22
N LEU A 212 -7.07 18.88 -20.61
CA LEU A 212 -5.63 19.16 -20.64
C LEU A 212 -4.81 18.01 -20.01
N TYR A 213 -5.25 17.47 -18.88
CA TYR A 213 -4.61 16.30 -18.26
C TYR A 213 -4.67 15.08 -19.17
N SER A 214 -5.80 14.85 -19.85
CA SER A 214 -5.92 13.75 -20.80
C SER A 214 -4.94 13.90 -21.97
N ALA A 215 -4.79 15.11 -22.52
CA ALA A 215 -3.81 15.41 -23.55
C ALA A 215 -2.38 15.19 -23.03
N GLY A 216 -2.08 15.63 -21.81
CA GLY A 216 -0.79 15.39 -21.15
C GLY A 216 -0.49 13.89 -20.99
N ILE A 217 -1.47 13.06 -20.64
CA ILE A 217 -1.29 11.61 -20.54
C ILE A 217 -1.06 10.98 -21.92
N VAL A 218 -1.70 11.46 -22.98
CA VAL A 218 -1.39 10.98 -24.35
C VAL A 218 0.05 11.35 -24.73
N ILE A 219 0.48 12.59 -24.49
CA ILE A 219 1.79 13.08 -24.92
C ILE A 219 2.92 12.44 -24.10
N ILE A 220 2.78 12.33 -22.79
CA ILE A 220 3.85 11.89 -21.87
C ILE A 220 3.61 10.45 -21.41
N GLY A 221 2.38 10.14 -21.00
CA GLY A 221 2.02 8.85 -20.43
C GLY A 221 2.11 7.69 -21.42
N TRP A 222 1.69 7.86 -22.67
CA TRP A 222 1.75 6.79 -23.67
C TRP A 222 3.18 6.41 -24.07
N PRO A 223 4.11 7.35 -24.30
CA PRO A 223 5.52 7.00 -24.47
C PRO A 223 6.10 6.25 -23.27
N ILE A 224 5.79 6.66 -22.04
CA ILE A 224 6.22 5.96 -20.82
C ILE A 224 5.64 4.54 -20.78
N ALA A 225 4.35 4.38 -21.09
CA ALA A 225 3.70 3.08 -21.22
C ALA A 225 4.40 2.20 -22.26
N PHE A 226 4.74 2.75 -23.43
CA PHE A 226 5.46 2.01 -24.47
C PHE A 226 6.85 1.54 -23.99
N LEU A 227 7.60 2.40 -23.31
CA LEU A 227 8.89 2.06 -22.70
C LEU A 227 8.74 0.99 -21.61
N LEU A 228 7.74 1.11 -20.73
CA LEU A 228 7.44 0.11 -19.71
C LEU A 228 7.09 -1.24 -20.33
N MET A 229 6.29 -1.28 -21.40
CA MET A 229 5.96 -2.51 -22.12
C MET A 229 7.22 -3.18 -22.68
N ARG A 230 8.17 -2.39 -23.22
CA ARG A 230 9.47 -2.90 -23.67
C ARG A 230 10.31 -3.45 -22.51
N LEU A 231 10.36 -2.76 -21.37
CA LEU A 231 11.08 -3.21 -20.17
C LEU A 231 10.48 -4.49 -19.56
N ILE A 232 9.15 -4.57 -19.47
CA ILE A 232 8.38 -5.72 -18.98
C ILE A 232 8.70 -6.96 -19.82
N SER A 233 8.64 -6.83 -21.15
CA SER A 233 8.86 -7.95 -22.07
C SER A 233 10.30 -8.44 -22.14
N THR A 234 11.27 -7.52 -22.10
CA THR A 234 12.71 -7.85 -22.23
C THR A 234 13.33 -8.31 -20.92
N THR A 235 13.01 -7.62 -19.82
CA THR A 235 13.66 -7.79 -18.53
C THR A 235 12.75 -8.52 -17.54
N GLY A 236 11.49 -8.09 -17.42
CA GLY A 236 10.55 -8.64 -16.45
C GLY A 236 10.23 -10.12 -16.67
N LEU A 237 9.75 -10.47 -17.86
CA LEU A 237 9.39 -11.85 -18.19
C LEU A 237 10.61 -12.79 -18.29
N LYS A 238 11.76 -12.26 -18.71
CA LYS A 238 13.02 -13.02 -18.72
C LYS A 238 13.45 -13.37 -17.30
N ASN A 239 13.43 -12.40 -16.38
CA ASN A 239 13.74 -12.62 -14.97
C ASN A 239 12.81 -13.65 -14.32
N MET A 240 11.52 -13.63 -14.65
CA MET A 240 10.56 -14.63 -14.15
C MET A 240 10.87 -16.05 -14.64
N ALA A 241 11.25 -16.20 -15.92
CA ALA A 241 11.65 -17.49 -16.48
C ALA A 241 12.94 -18.02 -15.80
N ASP A 242 13.94 -17.15 -15.60
CA ASP A 242 15.20 -17.51 -14.94
C ASP A 242 14.98 -17.95 -13.49
N ILE A 243 14.17 -17.22 -12.72
CA ILE A 243 13.86 -17.55 -11.32
C ILE A 243 13.27 -18.96 -11.23
N ARG A 244 12.44 -19.37 -12.20
CA ARG A 244 11.87 -20.72 -12.25
C ARG A 244 12.93 -21.81 -12.49
N LEU A 245 13.88 -21.56 -13.40
CA LEU A 245 14.98 -22.50 -13.67
C LEU A 245 15.88 -22.65 -12.44
N VAL A 246 16.19 -21.56 -11.76
CA VAL A 246 16.99 -21.57 -10.51
C VAL A 246 16.23 -22.22 -9.36
N MET A 247 14.92 -22.02 -9.24
CA MET A 247 14.11 -22.71 -8.23
C MET A 247 14.05 -24.23 -8.46
N LYS A 248 14.07 -24.69 -9.73
CA LYS A 248 14.12 -26.12 -10.07
C LYS A 248 15.49 -26.73 -9.74
N SER A 249 16.59 -26.00 -9.94
CA SER A 249 17.93 -26.49 -9.58
C SER A 249 18.19 -26.49 -8.08
N THR A 250 17.69 -25.50 -7.33
CA THR A 250 17.81 -25.48 -5.85
C THR A 250 16.91 -26.49 -5.15
N ALA A 251 15.75 -26.85 -5.72
CA ALA A 251 14.93 -27.93 -5.19
C ALA A 251 15.62 -29.31 -5.36
N SER A 252 16.38 -29.49 -6.44
CA SER A 252 17.20 -30.68 -6.68
C SER A 252 18.45 -30.72 -5.79
N SER A 253 19.17 -29.59 -5.64
CA SER A 253 20.40 -29.54 -4.84
C SER A 253 20.16 -29.62 -3.33
N ASN A 254 19.00 -29.23 -2.83
CA ASN A 254 18.67 -29.35 -1.40
C ASN A 254 18.30 -30.78 -0.97
N SER A 255 18.17 -31.73 -1.92
CA SER A 255 17.93 -33.14 -1.61
C SER A 255 19.23 -33.93 -1.38
N LEU A 256 20.38 -33.34 -1.67
CA LEU A 256 21.69 -34.00 -1.62
C LEU A 256 22.73 -33.08 -0.95
N GLY A 257 22.95 -33.23 0.35
CA GLY A 257 24.21 -32.79 0.97
C GLY A 257 24.12 -32.12 2.34
N LYS A 258 24.16 -32.96 3.38
CA LYS A 258 25.02 -32.86 4.59
C LYS A 258 25.52 -31.46 5.00
N SER A 259 25.11 -31.03 6.20
CA SER A 259 26.05 -30.83 7.31
C SER A 259 25.26 -30.65 8.61
N SER A 260 25.02 -31.76 9.31
CA SER A 260 24.73 -31.73 10.73
C SER A 260 26.04 -31.47 11.47
N SER A 261 26.48 -30.20 11.50
CA SER A 261 27.50 -29.82 12.45
C SER A 261 26.89 -29.92 13.84
N LYS A 262 27.48 -30.79 14.66
CA LYS A 262 27.22 -30.88 16.10
C LYS A 262 27.47 -29.51 16.71
N LEU A 263 26.41 -28.72 16.88
CA LEU A 263 26.43 -27.51 17.67
C LEU A 263 26.51 -27.93 19.14
N THR A 264 27.74 -27.93 19.65
CA THR A 264 28.08 -27.95 21.06
C THR A 264 27.17 -27.00 21.82
N HIS A 265 26.39 -27.55 22.75
CA HIS A 265 25.56 -26.80 23.69
C HIS A 265 26.45 -25.93 24.59
N GLN A 266 26.78 -24.74 24.11
CA GLN A 266 27.34 -23.68 24.94
C GLN A 266 26.19 -23.12 25.79
N LYS A 267 26.16 -23.48 27.07
CA LYS A 267 25.30 -22.87 28.09
C LYS A 267 25.71 -21.40 28.27
N SER A 268 25.23 -20.52 27.41
CA SER A 268 25.26 -19.08 27.64
C SER A 268 24.02 -18.70 28.47
N ARG A 269 24.24 -18.35 29.74
CA ARG A 269 23.25 -17.72 30.63
C ARG A 269 23.03 -16.25 30.24
N SER A 270 22.62 -15.99 29.01
CA SER A 270 22.00 -14.71 28.65
C SER A 270 20.51 -14.98 28.39
N SER A 271 19.63 -14.15 28.94
CA SER A 271 18.18 -14.35 28.85
C SER A 271 17.78 -14.61 27.40
N GLY A 272 17.18 -15.77 27.10
CA GLY A 272 16.94 -16.21 25.71
C GLY A 272 16.19 -15.18 24.84
N PHE A 273 15.38 -14.32 25.45
CA PHE A 273 14.73 -13.20 24.77
C PHE A 273 15.71 -12.12 24.28
N ALA A 274 16.70 -11.74 25.09
CA ALA A 274 17.69 -10.73 24.71
C ALA A 274 18.57 -11.18 23.53
N ALA A 275 18.90 -12.48 23.48
CA ALA A 275 19.61 -13.07 22.34
C ALA A 275 18.76 -13.04 21.06
N LEU A 276 17.47 -13.40 21.13
CA LEU A 276 16.54 -13.29 20.00
C LEU A 276 16.38 -11.83 19.54
N TYR A 277 16.24 -10.91 20.49
CA TYR A 277 16.12 -9.49 20.21
C TYR A 277 17.39 -8.95 19.53
N ALA A 278 18.58 -9.32 20.03
CA ALA A 278 19.85 -8.94 19.42
C ALA A 278 19.94 -9.45 17.98
N LEU A 279 19.49 -10.68 17.72
CA LEU A 279 19.49 -11.28 16.40
C LEU A 279 18.60 -10.53 15.40
N GLU A 280 17.35 -10.22 15.79
CA GLU A 280 16.45 -9.42 14.95
C GLU A 280 17.03 -8.01 14.73
N ARG A 281 17.59 -7.40 15.77
CA ARG A 281 18.23 -6.08 15.68
C ARG A 281 19.43 -6.06 14.74
N GLU A 282 20.31 -7.06 14.80
CA GLU A 282 21.48 -7.15 13.92
C GLU A 282 21.10 -7.28 12.45
N ARG A 283 19.99 -7.96 12.18
CA ARG A 283 19.46 -8.06 10.83
C ARG A 283 19.01 -6.70 10.27
N TYR A 284 18.30 -5.90 11.06
CA TYR A 284 17.97 -4.53 10.65
C TYR A 284 19.22 -3.64 10.53
N ARG A 285 20.23 -3.83 11.39
CA ARG A 285 21.53 -3.15 11.27
C ARG A 285 22.25 -3.52 9.96
N TYR A 286 22.19 -4.78 9.54
CA TYR A 286 22.76 -5.22 8.27
C TYR A 286 22.11 -4.49 7.09
N TYR A 287 20.78 -4.39 7.04
CA TYR A 287 20.11 -3.61 5.98
C TYR A 287 20.50 -2.13 6.02
N GLY A 288 20.66 -1.55 7.21
CA GLY A 288 21.13 -0.18 7.39
C GLY A 288 22.60 0.06 7.02
N SER A 289 23.43 -1.00 6.93
CA SER A 289 24.84 -0.90 6.58
C SER A 289 25.12 -0.82 5.07
N ILE A 290 24.08 -1.05 4.26
CA ILE A 290 24.20 -1.00 2.80
C ILE A 290 24.44 0.44 2.36
N LYS A 291 25.51 0.70 1.58
CA LYS A 291 25.94 2.05 1.17
C LYS A 291 24.80 2.90 0.59
N LEU A 292 23.97 2.29 -0.26
CA LEU A 292 22.82 2.98 -0.87
C LEU A 292 21.80 3.43 0.20
N VAL A 293 21.51 2.58 1.17
CA VAL A 293 20.60 2.90 2.29
C VAL A 293 21.20 4.00 3.17
N GLN A 294 22.52 4.01 3.37
CA GLN A 294 23.20 5.09 4.08
C GLN A 294 23.05 6.44 3.36
N ILE A 295 23.26 6.47 2.04
CA ILE A 295 23.06 7.69 1.23
C ILE A 295 21.62 8.18 1.39
N ILE A 296 20.63 7.30 1.21
CA ILE A 296 19.21 7.64 1.37
C ILE A 296 18.92 8.17 2.78
N LYS A 297 19.47 7.54 3.82
CA LYS A 297 19.26 7.96 5.21
C LYS A 297 19.79 9.38 5.43
N TYR A 298 21.00 9.68 4.98
CA TYR A 298 21.58 11.01 5.15
C TYR A 298 20.89 12.07 4.29
N SER A 299 20.52 11.73 3.05
CA SER A 299 19.73 12.65 2.21
C SER A 299 18.36 12.93 2.81
N LEU A 300 17.70 11.93 3.39
CA LEU A 300 16.42 12.10 4.05
C LEU A 300 16.53 13.05 5.25
N LEU A 301 17.57 12.91 6.08
CA LEU A 301 17.82 13.84 7.19
C LEU A 301 18.04 15.27 6.70
N ALA A 302 18.81 15.46 5.63
CA ALA A 302 19.02 16.79 5.04
C ALA A 302 17.70 17.40 4.50
N VAL A 303 16.89 16.60 3.81
CA VAL A 303 15.56 17.03 3.33
C VAL A 303 14.65 17.44 4.48
N VAL A 304 14.71 16.74 5.62
CA VAL A 304 13.91 17.07 6.80
C VAL A 304 14.39 18.35 7.46
N VAL A 305 15.71 18.59 7.57
CA VAL A 305 16.23 19.88 8.06
C VAL A 305 15.74 21.02 7.17
N LEU A 306 15.89 20.88 5.85
CA LEU A 306 15.45 21.89 4.88
C LEU A 306 13.93 22.10 4.91
N GLY A 307 13.15 21.02 4.96
CA GLY A 307 11.70 21.10 5.03
C GLY A 307 11.23 21.82 6.29
N ALA A 308 11.84 21.53 7.45
CA ALA A 308 11.47 22.15 8.72
C ALA A 308 11.84 23.64 8.74
N PHE A 309 12.98 23.98 8.14
CA PHE A 309 13.40 25.37 7.95
C PHE A 309 12.49 26.17 7.00
N LEU A 310 11.93 25.53 5.97
CA LEU A 310 11.00 26.18 5.04
C LEU A 310 9.59 26.27 5.61
N SER A 311 9.14 25.25 6.35
CA SER A 311 7.78 25.15 6.89
C SER A 311 7.61 25.90 8.21
N SER A 312 8.64 26.56 8.74
CA SER A 312 8.60 27.26 10.02
C SER A 312 7.88 28.61 9.97
N GLU A 313 7.54 29.11 8.78
CA GLU A 313 6.84 30.40 8.62
C GLU A 313 5.36 30.30 9.03
N ASP A 314 4.75 29.12 8.87
CA ASP A 314 3.36 28.87 9.30
C ASP A 314 3.35 27.70 10.29
N SER A 315 2.68 27.90 11.44
CA SER A 315 2.47 26.87 12.45
C SER A 315 1.72 25.66 11.88
N LYS A 316 0.85 25.88 10.87
CA LYS A 316 0.10 24.83 10.20
C LYS A 316 1.03 23.89 9.42
N ASP A 317 1.87 24.45 8.58
CA ASP A 317 2.80 23.70 7.73
C ASP A 317 3.81 22.93 8.57
N LEU A 318 4.26 23.52 9.68
CA LEU A 318 5.19 22.90 10.62
C LEU A 318 4.58 21.63 11.26
N ILE A 319 3.31 21.69 11.69
CA ILE A 319 2.61 20.55 12.27
C ILE A 319 2.30 19.48 11.22
N GLU A 320 1.85 19.87 10.02
CA GLU A 320 1.62 18.92 8.93
C GLU A 320 2.89 18.18 8.52
N MET A 321 4.00 18.91 8.45
CA MET A 321 5.29 18.31 8.17
C MET A 321 5.68 17.29 9.25
N LEU A 322 5.45 17.60 10.53
CA LEU A 322 5.69 16.67 11.63
C LEU A 322 4.80 15.41 11.53
N GLN A 323 3.52 15.56 11.14
CA GLN A 323 2.62 14.43 10.92
C GLN A 323 3.16 13.50 9.82
N VAL A 324 3.55 14.06 8.67
CA VAL A 324 4.11 13.29 7.55
C VAL A 324 5.41 12.59 7.96
N LEU A 325 6.27 13.29 8.71
CA LEU A 325 7.55 12.80 9.21
C LEU A 325 7.37 11.57 10.12
N LEU A 326 6.39 11.59 11.01
CA LEU A 326 6.11 10.50 11.95
C LEU A 326 5.29 9.37 11.31
N MET A 327 4.42 9.69 10.37
CA MET A 327 3.60 8.71 9.65
C MET A 327 4.45 7.78 8.78
N LEU A 328 5.42 8.32 8.04
CA LEU A 328 6.14 7.56 7.03
C LEU A 328 6.91 6.35 7.62
N PRO A 329 7.64 6.46 8.74
CA PRO A 329 8.24 5.32 9.43
C PRO A 329 7.22 4.29 9.90
N VAL A 330 6.05 4.72 10.40
CA VAL A 330 4.99 3.82 10.87
C VAL A 330 4.38 3.04 9.71
N LEU A 331 4.15 3.69 8.58
CA LEU A 331 3.65 3.07 7.36
C LEU A 331 4.67 2.07 6.79
N LEU A 332 5.95 2.46 6.75
CA LEU A 332 7.04 1.57 6.33
C LEU A 332 7.11 0.32 7.23
N ALA A 333 6.97 0.53 8.54
CA ALA A 333 6.98 -0.57 9.51
C ALA A 333 5.83 -1.55 9.26
N SER A 334 4.65 -1.02 9.01
CA SER A 334 3.44 -1.78 8.73
C SER A 334 3.58 -2.61 7.46
N ILE A 335 4.06 -2.00 6.36
CA ILE A 335 4.31 -2.69 5.09
C ILE A 335 5.33 -3.82 5.24
N LEU A 336 6.42 -3.55 5.96
CA LEU A 336 7.45 -4.56 6.21
C LEU A 336 6.91 -5.72 7.05
N MET A 337 6.09 -5.44 8.07
CA MET A 337 5.49 -6.48 8.90
C MET A 337 4.47 -7.32 8.12
N MET A 338 3.64 -6.69 7.29
CA MET A 338 2.70 -7.37 6.38
C MET A 338 3.41 -8.31 5.41
N ASN A 339 4.59 -7.90 4.90
CA ASN A 339 5.35 -8.70 3.94
C ASN A 339 6.34 -9.67 4.60
N LYS A 340 6.51 -9.63 5.92
CA LYS A 340 7.49 -10.44 6.65
C LYS A 340 7.31 -11.93 6.40
N ALA A 341 6.06 -12.42 6.41
CA ALA A 341 5.73 -13.82 6.14
C ALA A 341 6.22 -14.30 4.76
N ASN A 342 6.36 -13.40 3.78
CA ASN A 342 6.85 -13.71 2.44
C ASN A 342 8.37 -13.54 2.32
N ILE A 343 8.93 -12.51 2.94
CA ILE A 343 10.38 -12.24 2.92
C ILE A 343 11.15 -13.34 3.66
N ASP A 344 10.62 -13.79 4.79
CA ASP A 344 11.35 -14.66 5.73
C ASP A 344 10.99 -16.13 5.65
N ARG A 345 10.29 -16.58 4.61
CA ARG A 345 9.82 -17.98 4.52
C ARG A 345 10.92 -19.00 4.83
N LYS A 346 12.12 -18.81 4.27
CA LYS A 346 13.25 -19.73 4.49
C LYS A 346 13.81 -19.68 5.91
N HIS A 347 13.78 -18.51 6.54
CA HIS A 347 14.33 -18.29 7.89
C HIS A 347 13.33 -18.66 8.98
N MET A 348 12.03 -18.64 8.67
CA MET A 348 10.96 -18.98 9.62
C MET A 348 11.07 -20.42 10.15
N GLN A 349 11.55 -21.37 9.34
CA GLN A 349 11.75 -22.76 9.78
C GLN A 349 12.84 -22.86 10.86
N TRP A 350 13.96 -22.20 10.61
CA TRP A 350 15.07 -22.09 11.57
C TRP A 350 14.69 -21.27 12.80
N TRP A 351 13.86 -20.24 12.63
CA TRP A 351 13.42 -19.42 13.74
C TRP A 351 12.42 -20.14 14.66
N LEU A 352 11.58 -21.02 14.10
CA LEU A 352 10.66 -21.85 14.89
C LEU A 352 11.35 -23.03 15.59
N SER A 353 12.60 -23.35 15.26
CA SER A 353 13.36 -24.40 15.95
C SER A 353 14.03 -23.92 17.24
N PHE A 354 13.98 -22.63 17.57
CA PHE A 354 14.46 -22.13 18.86
C PHE A 354 13.63 -22.71 20.02
N PRO A 355 14.27 -23.19 21.10
CA PRO A 355 13.59 -23.76 22.27
C PRO A 355 13.01 -22.66 23.18
N LEU A 356 12.23 -21.75 22.60
CA LEU A 356 11.61 -20.61 23.28
C LEU A 356 10.11 -20.61 23.02
N SER A 357 9.35 -19.97 23.91
CA SER A 357 7.91 -19.88 23.75
C SER A 357 7.57 -19.09 22.48
N ARG A 358 6.56 -19.55 21.73
CA ARG A 358 6.11 -18.89 20.48
C ARG A 358 5.69 -17.44 20.70
N ARG A 359 5.22 -17.11 21.91
CA ARG A 359 4.91 -15.73 22.33
C ARG A 359 6.17 -14.88 22.45
N SER A 360 7.21 -15.39 23.12
CA SER A 360 8.51 -14.73 23.25
C SER A 360 9.15 -14.46 21.89
N LEU A 361 9.01 -15.42 20.98
CA LEU A 361 9.44 -15.32 19.60
C LEU A 361 8.72 -14.17 18.87
N ILE A 362 7.38 -14.15 18.82
CA ILE A 362 6.65 -13.02 18.18
C ILE A 362 7.01 -11.67 18.84
N LEU A 363 7.07 -11.62 20.16
CA LEU A 363 7.40 -10.40 20.89
C LEU A 363 8.79 -9.87 20.56
N SER A 364 9.79 -10.76 20.37
CA SER A 364 11.13 -10.31 19.98
C SER A 364 11.14 -9.68 18.59
N GLN A 365 10.27 -10.15 17.68
CA GLN A 365 10.11 -9.56 16.35
C GLN A 365 9.42 -8.19 16.41
N ILE A 366 8.34 -8.07 17.18
CA ILE A 366 7.64 -6.80 17.38
C ILE A 366 8.60 -5.78 18.02
N ALA A 367 9.32 -6.19 19.07
CA ALA A 367 10.28 -5.33 19.76
C ALA A 367 11.45 -4.93 18.86
N GLY A 368 11.99 -5.88 18.08
CA GLY A 368 13.03 -5.61 17.09
C GLY A 368 12.60 -4.55 16.10
N MET A 369 11.43 -4.73 15.50
CA MET A 369 10.87 -3.78 14.53
C MET A 369 10.54 -2.43 15.16
N GLY A 370 9.80 -2.44 16.28
CA GLY A 370 9.36 -1.24 16.98
C GLY A 370 10.53 -0.36 17.43
N ILE A 371 11.57 -0.95 18.03
CA ILE A 371 12.76 -0.19 18.46
C ILE A 371 13.51 0.38 17.25
N THR A 372 13.58 -0.36 16.14
CA THR A 372 14.22 0.14 14.92
C THR A 372 13.49 1.37 14.37
N VAL A 373 12.15 1.33 14.36
CA VAL A 373 11.29 2.44 13.90
C VAL A 373 11.38 3.63 14.86
N ILE A 374 11.35 3.41 16.17
CA ILE A 374 11.51 4.46 17.18
C ILE A 374 12.87 5.16 17.03
N ARG A 375 13.95 4.43 16.71
CA ARG A 375 15.26 5.03 16.43
C ARG A 375 15.27 5.88 15.16
N ILE A 376 14.55 5.45 14.12
CA ILE A 376 14.39 6.23 12.89
C ILE A 376 13.60 7.51 13.22
N ILE A 377 12.47 7.40 13.93
CA ILE A 377 11.67 8.53 14.40
C ILE A 377 12.54 9.49 15.23
N GLY A 378 13.34 8.98 16.19
CA GLY A 378 14.24 9.81 16.98
C GLY A 378 15.27 10.55 16.14
N ALA A 379 15.89 9.91 15.16
CA ALA A 379 16.83 10.57 14.25
C ALA A 379 16.15 11.65 13.39
N LEU A 380 14.94 11.37 12.91
CA LEU A 380 14.12 12.32 12.15
C LEU A 380 13.69 13.52 13.00
N LEU A 381 13.30 13.30 14.26
CA LEU A 381 12.95 14.35 15.21
C LEU A 381 14.15 15.25 15.53
N VAL A 382 15.34 14.68 15.71
CA VAL A 382 16.57 15.48 15.91
C VAL A 382 16.84 16.36 14.69
N ALA A 383 16.69 15.83 13.47
CA ALA A 383 16.83 16.62 12.24
C ALA A 383 15.75 17.72 12.13
N PHE A 384 14.50 17.42 12.53
CA PHE A 384 13.42 18.38 12.55
C PHE A 384 13.68 19.53 13.54
N VAL A 385 14.11 19.22 14.76
CA VAL A 385 14.50 20.21 15.78
C VAL A 385 15.68 21.06 15.31
N LEU A 386 16.67 20.48 14.62
CA LEU A 386 17.77 21.24 14.02
C LEU A 386 17.26 22.23 12.96
N GLY A 387 16.29 21.85 12.14
CA GLY A 387 15.67 22.77 11.17
C GLY A 387 14.91 23.93 11.83
N ILE A 388 14.18 23.65 12.92
CA ILE A 388 13.51 24.68 13.73
C ILE A 388 14.56 25.62 14.37
N ALA A 389 15.62 25.07 14.97
CA ALA A 389 16.68 25.87 15.59
C ALA A 389 17.37 26.80 14.58
N LEU A 390 17.62 26.32 13.36
CA LEU A 390 18.14 27.14 12.26
C LEU A 390 17.17 28.26 11.88
N SER A 391 15.87 27.97 11.82
CA SER A 391 14.84 28.95 11.52
C SER A 391 14.78 30.08 12.56
N ILE A 392 14.82 29.72 13.86
CA ILE A 392 14.88 30.68 14.96
C ILE A 392 16.15 31.53 14.87
N SER A 393 17.30 30.92 14.58
CA SER A 393 18.57 31.65 14.45
C SER A 393 18.59 32.66 13.29
N MET A 394 17.79 32.41 12.24
CA MET A 394 17.61 33.31 11.10
C MET A 394 16.44 34.27 11.26
N GLY A 395 15.74 34.24 12.40
CA GLY A 395 14.62 35.14 12.70
C GLY A 395 13.35 34.87 11.88
N ARG A 396 13.19 33.67 11.31
CA ARG A 396 11.98 33.31 10.55
C ARG A 396 10.82 32.84 11.43
N MET A 397 11.10 32.42 12.66
CA MET A 397 10.11 31.89 13.60
C MET A 397 10.28 32.55 14.97
N GLU A 398 9.17 33.01 15.54
CA GLU A 398 9.14 33.57 16.89
C GLU A 398 9.06 32.46 17.94
N MET A 399 9.72 32.66 19.09
CA MET A 399 9.71 31.69 20.21
C MET A 399 8.31 31.46 20.78
N GLU A 400 7.43 32.46 20.70
CA GLU A 400 6.05 32.38 21.16
C GLU A 400 5.25 31.38 20.32
N GLN A 401 5.41 31.41 18.99
CA GLN A 401 4.78 30.44 18.08
C GLN A 401 5.25 29.01 18.35
N LEU A 402 6.54 28.82 18.68
CA LEU A 402 7.06 27.51 19.04
C LEU A 402 6.39 26.99 20.32
N SER A 403 6.26 27.84 21.33
CA SER A 403 5.66 27.46 22.61
C SER A 403 4.23 26.96 22.45
N SER A 404 3.43 27.61 21.60
CA SER A 404 2.06 27.21 21.27
C SER A 404 1.99 25.88 20.49
N CYS A 405 3.01 25.55 19.70
CA CYS A 405 3.07 24.30 18.94
C CYS A 405 3.56 23.08 19.75
N MET A 406 4.22 23.30 20.90
CA MET A 406 4.84 22.20 21.67
C MET A 406 3.84 21.17 22.16
N GLU A 407 2.63 21.59 22.54
CA GLU A 407 1.58 20.68 22.98
C GLU A 407 1.15 19.76 21.82
N TRP A 408 0.97 20.32 20.63
CA TRP A 408 0.64 19.57 19.42
C TRP A 408 1.78 18.64 18.97
N PHE A 409 3.04 19.02 19.18
CA PHE A 409 4.18 18.14 18.92
C PHE A 409 4.19 16.92 19.84
N ALA A 410 3.96 17.14 21.14
CA ALA A 410 3.86 16.07 22.11
C ALA A 410 2.67 15.14 21.78
N TYR A 411 1.49 15.72 21.49
CA TYR A 411 0.29 14.98 21.09
C TYR A 411 0.55 14.11 19.85
N THR A 412 1.12 14.69 18.80
CA THR A 412 1.41 13.99 17.53
C THR A 412 2.40 12.84 17.75
N LEU A 413 3.44 13.07 18.54
CA LEU A 413 4.44 12.04 18.86
C LEU A 413 3.82 10.86 19.62
N VAL A 414 3.07 11.14 20.69
CA VAL A 414 2.41 10.11 21.50
C VAL A 414 1.39 9.34 20.65
N LEU A 415 0.63 10.04 19.82
CA LEU A 415 -0.35 9.44 18.90
C LEU A 415 0.31 8.44 17.95
N TYR A 416 1.36 8.83 17.21
CA TYR A 416 1.99 7.94 16.24
C TYR A 416 2.77 6.78 16.88
N VAL A 417 3.37 6.99 18.07
CA VAL A 417 3.98 5.90 18.85
C VAL A 417 2.91 4.89 19.29
N SER A 418 1.78 5.38 19.77
CA SER A 418 0.63 4.55 20.17
C SER A 418 0.10 3.75 18.98
N ILE A 419 -0.15 4.42 17.84
CA ILE A 419 -0.59 3.77 16.60
C ILE A 419 0.40 2.69 16.15
N LEU A 420 1.70 2.98 16.19
CA LEU A 420 2.74 2.00 15.84
C LEU A 420 2.63 0.74 16.70
N THR A 421 2.50 0.89 18.02
CA THR A 421 2.41 -0.25 18.94
C THR A 421 1.16 -1.09 18.69
N VAL A 422 -0.01 -0.44 18.50
CA VAL A 422 -1.27 -1.13 18.23
C VAL A 422 -1.22 -1.85 16.88
N ILE A 423 -0.77 -1.18 15.80
CA ILE A 423 -0.69 -1.79 14.47
C ILE A 423 0.25 -2.99 14.47
N LEU A 424 1.45 -2.87 15.04
CA LEU A 424 2.41 -3.98 15.07
C LEU A 424 1.86 -5.20 15.82
N GLY A 425 1.08 -5.00 16.89
CA GLY A 425 0.42 -6.07 17.62
C GLY A 425 -0.76 -6.69 16.86
N VAL A 426 -1.65 -5.87 16.31
CA VAL A 426 -2.81 -6.33 15.52
C VAL A 426 -2.35 -7.10 14.27
N MET A 427 -1.26 -6.68 13.63
CA MET A 427 -0.69 -7.37 12.46
C MET A 427 -0.29 -8.83 12.73
N GLN A 428 -0.08 -9.24 13.99
CA GLN A 428 0.20 -10.64 14.32
C GLN A 428 -1.00 -11.57 14.09
N PHE A 429 -2.21 -11.01 13.98
CA PHE A 429 -3.40 -11.75 13.62
C PHE A 429 -3.31 -12.38 12.23
N THR A 430 -2.42 -11.88 11.36
CA THR A 430 -2.12 -12.47 10.05
C THR A 430 -1.81 -13.96 10.13
N TYR A 431 -1.09 -14.42 11.16
CA TYR A 431 -0.73 -15.84 11.33
C TYR A 431 -1.93 -16.74 11.60
N TYR A 432 -2.97 -16.22 12.27
CA TYR A 432 -4.23 -16.96 12.44
C TYR A 432 -5.00 -17.08 11.14
N LEU A 433 -5.06 -15.98 10.40
CA LEU A 433 -5.79 -15.88 9.14
C LEU A 433 -5.24 -16.82 8.06
N MET A 434 -3.99 -17.26 8.18
CA MET A 434 -3.38 -18.28 7.31
C MET A 434 -4.07 -19.65 7.36
N ARG A 435 -4.96 -19.92 8.33
CA ARG A 435 -5.72 -21.17 8.44
C ARG A 435 -6.67 -21.40 7.26
N SER A 436 -7.24 -20.33 6.69
CA SER A 436 -8.20 -20.40 5.59
C SER A 436 -7.89 -19.33 4.55
N THR A 437 -7.79 -19.71 3.28
CA THR A 437 -7.55 -18.77 2.19
C THR A 437 -8.67 -17.75 2.06
N VAL A 438 -9.92 -18.15 2.29
CA VAL A 438 -11.09 -17.24 2.22
C VAL A 438 -11.05 -16.23 3.36
N MET A 439 -10.78 -16.70 4.58
CA MET A 439 -10.70 -15.85 5.78
C MET A 439 -9.49 -14.90 5.72
N SER A 440 -8.38 -15.36 5.15
CA SER A 440 -7.21 -14.52 4.88
C SER A 440 -7.56 -13.37 3.96
N VAL A 441 -8.28 -13.59 2.86
CA VAL A 441 -8.61 -12.52 1.93
C VAL A 441 -9.66 -11.59 2.53
N ALA A 442 -10.72 -12.13 3.12
CA ALA A 442 -11.83 -11.33 3.64
C ALA A 442 -11.43 -10.43 4.83
N ILE A 443 -10.51 -10.87 5.69
CA ILE A 443 -10.14 -10.14 6.92
C ILE A 443 -8.80 -9.41 6.79
N LEU A 444 -7.81 -9.95 6.06
CA LEU A 444 -6.56 -9.21 5.83
C LEU A 444 -6.80 -7.99 4.95
N PHE A 445 -7.71 -8.08 3.97
CA PHE A 445 -7.94 -6.96 3.06
C PHE A 445 -8.39 -5.69 3.81
N PRO A 446 -9.40 -5.72 4.69
CA PRO A 446 -9.74 -4.58 5.55
C PRO A 446 -8.58 -4.10 6.42
N ILE A 447 -7.82 -5.01 7.05
CA ILE A 447 -6.67 -4.65 7.89
C ILE A 447 -5.59 -3.92 7.06
N TYR A 448 -5.32 -4.39 5.85
CA TYR A 448 -4.36 -3.75 4.94
C TYR A 448 -4.88 -2.42 4.41
N LEU A 449 -6.18 -2.32 4.21
CA LEU A 449 -6.86 -1.08 3.84
C LEU A 449 -6.73 -0.05 4.97
N THR A 450 -6.88 -0.44 6.25
CA THR A 450 -6.66 0.49 7.36
C THR A 450 -5.24 1.04 7.44
N VAL A 451 -4.22 0.26 7.06
CA VAL A 451 -2.83 0.74 6.94
C VAL A 451 -2.69 1.72 5.77
N ALA A 452 -3.27 1.40 4.60
CA ALA A 452 -3.19 2.27 3.43
C ALA A 452 -3.93 3.61 3.64
N PHE A 453 -5.05 3.58 4.35
CA PHE A 453 -5.85 4.76 4.69
C PHE A 453 -5.51 5.37 6.06
N GLN A 454 -4.37 4.97 6.66
CA GLN A 454 -3.97 5.43 7.99
C GLN A 454 -3.99 6.96 8.09
N ASN A 455 -3.49 7.69 7.08
CA ASN A 455 -3.47 9.16 7.09
C ASN A 455 -4.88 9.75 7.23
N TRP A 456 -5.81 9.28 6.40
CA TRP A 456 -7.18 9.78 6.39
C TRP A 456 -7.92 9.44 7.69
N ILE A 457 -7.76 8.21 8.19
CA ILE A 457 -8.35 7.76 9.46
C ILE A 457 -7.80 8.60 10.62
N VAL A 458 -6.49 8.81 10.66
CA VAL A 458 -5.82 9.56 11.73
C VAL A 458 -6.26 11.02 11.71
N LYS A 459 -6.22 11.68 10.55
CA LYS A 459 -6.69 13.07 10.41
C LYS A 459 -8.15 13.22 10.84
N LYS A 460 -9.03 12.32 10.37
CA LYS A 460 -10.47 12.43 10.66
C LYS A 460 -10.84 12.15 12.12
N LEU A 461 -10.16 11.22 12.79
CA LEU A 461 -10.52 10.78 14.15
C LEU A 461 -9.76 11.51 15.26
N PHE A 462 -8.53 11.94 15.00
CA PHE A 462 -7.64 12.46 16.05
C PHE A 462 -7.29 13.94 15.89
N TYR A 463 -7.66 14.57 14.77
CA TYR A 463 -7.48 16.00 14.57
C TYR A 463 -8.86 16.67 14.39
N PRO A 464 -9.25 17.63 15.24
CA PRO A 464 -10.52 18.33 15.10
C PRO A 464 -10.57 19.17 13.80
N GLU A 465 -11.76 19.30 13.22
CA GLU A 465 -11.99 20.21 12.10
C GLU A 465 -11.66 21.64 12.56
N GLY A 466 -10.75 22.33 11.85
CA GLY A 466 -10.30 23.66 12.26
C GLY A 466 -9.15 23.70 13.28
N PHE A 467 -8.47 22.58 13.54
CA PHE A 467 -7.24 22.44 14.35
C PHE A 467 -6.23 23.60 14.21
N TYR A 468 -6.20 24.22 13.04
CA TYR A 468 -5.28 25.31 12.70
C TYR A 468 -5.68 26.68 13.28
N SER A 469 -6.76 26.76 14.04
CA SER A 469 -7.08 27.91 14.88
C SER A 469 -6.43 27.74 16.25
N SER A 470 -5.72 28.77 16.70
CA SER A 470 -4.86 28.78 17.90
C SER A 470 -5.55 28.41 19.21
N ASP A 471 -6.89 28.33 19.23
CA ASP A 471 -7.70 28.23 20.44
C ASP A 471 -8.19 26.80 20.72
N LEU A 472 -7.86 25.84 19.85
CA LEU A 472 -8.26 24.43 20.02
C LEU A 472 -7.18 23.61 20.72
N VAL A 473 -7.57 22.96 21.82
CA VAL A 473 -6.71 22.08 22.62
C VAL A 473 -6.76 20.64 22.06
N PRO A 474 -5.63 19.90 22.05
CA PRO A 474 -5.61 18.49 21.67
C PRO A 474 -6.55 17.60 22.49
N HIS A 475 -7.30 16.73 21.81
CA HIS A 475 -8.15 15.73 22.44
C HIS A 475 -7.35 14.52 22.94
N TRP A 476 -6.64 14.68 24.05
CA TRP A 476 -5.88 13.60 24.71
C TRP A 476 -6.73 12.36 25.03
N ASP A 477 -8.02 12.54 25.28
CA ASP A 477 -8.98 11.47 25.55
C ASP A 477 -9.06 10.46 24.40
N ASN A 478 -8.96 10.91 23.15
CA ASN A 478 -9.00 10.03 21.99
C ASN A 478 -7.80 9.08 21.95
N ILE A 479 -6.61 9.54 22.37
CA ILE A 479 -5.43 8.68 22.53
C ILE A 479 -5.66 7.67 23.66
N GLY A 480 -6.25 8.12 24.78
CA GLY A 480 -6.62 7.25 25.89
C GLY A 480 -7.54 6.11 25.45
N ILE A 481 -8.59 6.42 24.68
CA ILE A 481 -9.53 5.44 24.11
C ILE A 481 -8.80 4.49 23.14
N LEU A 482 -7.94 5.03 22.26
CA LEU A 482 -7.14 4.24 21.34
C LEU A 482 -6.28 3.21 22.09
N LEU A 483 -5.63 3.60 23.18
CA LEU A 483 -4.81 2.70 23.98
C LEU A 483 -5.66 1.70 24.78
N ALA A 484 -6.76 2.16 25.37
CA ALA A 484 -7.68 1.33 26.16
C ALA A 484 -8.30 0.20 25.34
N VAL A 485 -8.63 0.45 24.06
CA VAL A 485 -9.19 -0.57 23.16
C VAL A 485 -8.09 -1.29 22.37
N GLY A 486 -7.11 -0.54 21.88
CA GLY A 486 -6.08 -1.02 20.97
C GLY A 486 -5.05 -1.94 21.63
N LEU A 487 -4.63 -1.67 22.88
CA LEU A 487 -3.65 -2.51 23.55
C LEU A 487 -4.21 -3.90 23.92
N PRO A 488 -5.41 -4.03 24.52
CA PRO A 488 -6.00 -5.35 24.76
C PRO A 488 -6.20 -6.14 23.45
N LEU A 489 -6.65 -5.47 22.39
CA LEU A 489 -6.80 -6.07 21.07
C LEU A 489 -5.45 -6.55 20.53
N ALA A 490 -4.40 -5.74 20.61
CA ALA A 490 -3.05 -6.09 20.20
C ALA A 490 -2.52 -7.30 20.99
N LEU A 491 -2.68 -7.34 22.31
CA LEU A 491 -2.26 -8.46 23.17
C LEU A 491 -3.01 -9.76 22.83
N PHE A 492 -4.30 -9.65 22.53
CA PHE A 492 -5.11 -10.76 22.06
C PHE A 492 -4.62 -11.28 20.70
N CYS A 493 -4.39 -10.39 19.74
CA CYS A 493 -3.84 -10.72 18.42
C CYS A 493 -2.46 -11.38 18.51
N ILE A 494 -1.57 -10.90 19.39
CA ILE A 494 -0.25 -11.51 19.65
C ILE A 494 -0.42 -12.92 20.22
N SER A 495 -1.32 -13.10 21.18
CA SER A 495 -1.57 -14.39 21.81
C SER A 495 -2.11 -15.42 20.84
N ILE A 496 -3.05 -15.02 19.97
CA ILE A 496 -3.57 -15.87 18.90
C ILE A 496 -2.48 -16.13 17.87
N GLY A 497 -1.80 -15.09 17.38
CA GLY A 497 -0.71 -15.21 16.41
C GLY A 497 0.30 -16.25 16.86
N ALA A 498 0.74 -16.20 18.12
CA ALA A 498 1.70 -17.12 18.72
C ALA A 498 1.24 -18.59 18.69
N LYS A 499 -0.06 -18.84 18.87
CA LYS A 499 -0.64 -20.19 18.79
C LYS A 499 -0.53 -20.75 17.36
N TYR A 500 -0.76 -19.90 16.35
CA TYR A 500 -0.91 -20.31 14.96
C TYR A 500 0.31 -20.10 14.04
N VAL A 501 1.43 -19.57 14.55
CA VAL A 501 2.67 -19.41 13.75
C VAL A 501 3.13 -20.71 13.09
N HIS A 502 2.89 -21.87 13.72
CA HIS A 502 3.27 -23.17 13.15
C HIS A 502 2.62 -23.47 11.79
N LEU A 503 1.46 -22.86 11.46
CA LEU A 503 0.80 -23.05 10.17
C LEU A 503 1.64 -22.58 8.99
N LEU A 504 2.63 -21.69 9.22
CA LEU A 504 3.61 -21.32 8.20
C LEU A 504 4.41 -22.53 7.71
N LEU A 505 4.72 -23.48 8.60
CA LEU A 505 5.43 -24.72 8.25
C LEU A 505 4.55 -25.63 7.40
N ASP A 506 3.27 -25.77 7.74
CA ASP A 506 2.31 -26.60 7.00
C ASP A 506 2.07 -26.06 5.59
N ILE A 507 1.97 -24.73 5.44
CA ILE A 507 1.83 -24.09 4.11
C ILE A 507 3.09 -24.35 3.28
N GLN A 508 4.27 -24.31 3.90
CA GLN A 508 5.53 -24.63 3.21
C GLN A 508 5.60 -26.10 2.83
N ALA A 509 5.26 -27.03 3.72
CA ALA A 509 5.22 -28.46 3.46
C ALA A 509 4.24 -28.81 2.33
N ARG A 510 3.02 -28.26 2.36
CA ARG A 510 2.04 -28.41 1.27
C ARG A 510 2.54 -27.81 -0.05
N SER A 511 3.26 -26.70 0.00
CA SER A 511 3.87 -26.10 -1.20
C SER A 511 5.05 -26.92 -1.74
N ALA A 512 5.74 -27.68 -0.90
CA ALA A 512 6.79 -28.61 -1.30
C ALA A 512 6.21 -29.91 -1.87
N LEU A 513 5.17 -30.47 -1.25
CA LEU A 513 4.44 -31.65 -1.71
C LEU A 513 3.71 -31.42 -3.05
N LYS A 514 3.29 -30.18 -3.35
CA LYS A 514 2.76 -29.83 -4.68
C LYS A 514 3.85 -29.67 -5.76
N LYS A 515 5.13 -29.68 -5.38
CA LYS A 515 6.28 -29.56 -6.29
C LYS A 515 6.95 -30.90 -6.59
N SER A 516 6.84 -31.87 -5.70
CA SER A 516 7.10 -33.30 -5.95
C SER A 516 5.94 -33.90 -6.73
#